data_AF-A0A371D856-F1
#
_entry.id   AF-A0A371D856-F1
#
_cell.length_a   1.000
_cell.length_b   1.000
_cell.length_c   1.000
_cell.angle_alpha   90.00
_cell.angle_beta   90.00
_cell.angle_gamma   90.00
#
_symmetry.space_group_name_H-M   'P 1'
#
loop_
_entity.id
_entity.type
_entity.pdbx_description
1 polymer ?
#
loop_
_entity_poly.entity_id
_entity_poly.type
_entity_poly.pdbx_seq_one_letter_code
_entity_poly.pdbx_strand_id
1 'polypeptide(L)'
;MRAVQIDKCVSMPGDTLRPTMLPRWTSRPSVPSKTPTRDPACSSCETPVTSWYKHNPFASHLLVGEIISINESVHAPIDLIFAQGRLALRPARASSKGPRPAIVFERARPIHPIGQQPLPPTTALLLTTYKKIHSSKLLPALLKDYFAVPVSPHCEVETCEFHLHVHPEWQEDNVWLIAYPITSFGAVHGRWSYVNRRGEAQKDLSFKIGDKALTMLSITCNERMQRWIRRCKEVQNHAQRCMDVYEVRMQLHRINSVLRLPTDIQR
;
A
#
# COMPACT_ATOMS: atom_id res chain seq x y z
N MET A 1 -31.78 12.27 -32.16
CA MET A 1 -31.12 13.07 -31.10
C MET A 1 -32.17 13.42 -30.06
N ARG A 2 -32.10 12.85 -28.85
CA ARG A 2 -33.01 13.16 -27.74
C ARG A 2 -32.15 13.64 -26.57
N ALA A 3 -32.38 14.87 -26.15
CA ALA A 3 -31.81 15.47 -24.96
C ALA A 3 -32.50 14.87 -23.72
N VAL A 4 -31.71 14.49 -22.71
CA VAL A 4 -32.22 14.12 -21.38
C VAL A 4 -31.94 15.28 -20.46
N GLN A 5 -33.02 15.85 -19.96
CA GLN A 5 -33.10 16.92 -18.97
C GLN A 5 -32.94 16.29 -17.59
N ILE A 6 -31.96 16.76 -16.80
CA ILE A 6 -31.77 16.35 -15.40
C ILE A 6 -32.23 17.52 -14.53
N ASP A 7 -33.41 17.37 -13.96
CA ASP A 7 -34.01 18.30 -13.01
C ASP A 7 -33.71 17.91 -11.56
N LYS A 8 -33.41 18.95 -10.77
CA LYS A 8 -33.66 19.16 -9.33
C LYS A 8 -32.86 18.37 -8.29
N CYS A 9 -31.91 19.10 -7.70
CA CYS A 9 -31.35 18.86 -6.37
C CYS A 9 -32.45 18.91 -5.29
N VAL A 10 -32.54 17.83 -4.51
CA VAL A 10 -33.27 17.78 -3.24
C VAL A 10 -32.32 18.22 -2.13
N SER A 11 -32.69 19.28 -1.42
CA SER A 11 -32.00 19.76 -0.22
C SER A 11 -32.29 18.83 0.97
N MET A 12 -31.23 18.32 1.61
CA MET A 12 -31.32 17.58 2.88
C MET A 12 -30.96 18.53 4.05
N PRO A 13 -31.61 18.38 5.22
CA PRO A 13 -31.42 19.25 6.38
C PRO A 13 -30.07 19.02 7.06
N GLY A 14 -29.55 20.10 7.64
CA GLY A 14 -28.19 20.18 8.18
C GLY A 14 -27.99 19.39 9.46
N ASP A 15 -27.09 18.41 9.39
CA ASP A 15 -26.45 17.84 10.56
C ASP A 15 -25.32 18.76 11.05
N THR A 16 -25.37 19.06 12.34
CA THR A 16 -24.41 19.90 13.04
C THR A 16 -23.05 19.20 13.07
N LEU A 17 -22.14 19.63 12.19
CA LEU A 17 -20.78 19.12 12.09
C LEU A 17 -20.00 19.40 13.39
N ARG A 18 -19.73 18.33 14.16
CA ARG A 18 -18.56 18.34 15.06
C ARG A 18 -17.31 18.52 14.21
N PRO A 19 -16.34 19.36 14.59
CA PRO A 19 -15.12 19.52 13.84
C PRO A 19 -14.34 18.20 13.88
N THR A 20 -14.37 17.46 12.77
CA THR A 20 -13.48 16.31 12.56
C THR A 20 -12.05 16.83 12.60
N MET A 21 -11.35 16.52 13.69
CA MET A 21 -9.93 16.78 13.82
C MET A 21 -9.20 16.18 12.63
N LEU A 22 -8.38 17.00 11.97
CA LEU A 22 -7.41 16.54 10.98
C LEU A 22 -6.54 15.44 11.63
N PRO A 23 -6.09 14.41 10.88
CA PRO A 23 -5.11 13.46 11.37
C PRO A 23 -3.84 14.23 11.67
N ARG A 24 -3.62 14.50 12.95
CA ARG A 24 -2.44 15.23 13.37
C ARG A 24 -1.40 14.18 13.66
N TRP A 25 -0.55 13.90 12.68
CA TRP A 25 0.77 13.35 12.97
C TRP A 25 1.40 14.25 14.03
N THR A 26 1.47 13.79 15.28
CA THR A 26 2.13 14.53 16.37
C THR A 26 3.62 14.33 16.20
N SER A 27 4.17 14.86 15.11
CA SER A 27 5.57 14.64 14.81
C SER A 27 6.40 15.42 15.81
N ARG A 28 7.25 14.72 16.57
CA ARG A 28 8.30 15.36 17.37
C ARG A 28 9.17 16.24 16.44
N PRO A 29 9.67 17.40 16.92
CA PRO A 29 10.43 18.35 16.12
C PRO A 29 11.84 17.86 15.71
N SER A 30 12.28 16.69 16.18
CA SER A 30 13.60 16.14 15.91
C SER A 30 13.68 15.25 14.66
N VAL A 31 14.91 15.07 14.16
CA VAL A 31 15.30 14.24 13.01
C VAL A 31 14.55 12.90 13.00
N PRO A 32 14.00 12.45 11.86
CA PRO A 32 13.32 11.15 11.82
C PRO A 32 14.31 10.04 12.16
N SER A 33 14.05 9.32 13.26
CA SER A 33 14.80 8.12 13.61
C SER A 33 14.51 7.03 12.58
N LYS A 34 15.53 6.28 12.16
CA LYS A 34 15.35 5.06 11.37
C LYS A 34 15.02 3.85 12.23
N THR A 35 15.25 3.96 13.53
CA THR A 35 15.03 2.89 14.49
C THR A 35 13.51 2.70 14.65
N PRO A 36 13.00 1.48 14.42
CA PRO A 36 11.61 1.17 14.68
C PRO A 36 11.20 1.53 16.10
N THR A 37 9.95 2.00 16.25
CA THR A 37 9.34 2.27 17.55
C THR A 37 8.24 1.24 17.80
N ARG A 38 7.85 1.10 19.07
CA ARG A 38 6.73 0.27 19.50
C ARG A 38 5.67 1.20 20.06
N ASP A 39 4.42 1.01 19.65
CA ASP A 39 3.29 1.72 20.24
C ASP A 39 2.89 1.00 21.54
N PRO A 40 3.05 1.63 22.72
CA PRO A 40 2.70 1.01 24.00
C PRO A 40 1.19 0.79 24.15
N ALA A 41 0.34 1.44 23.35
CA ALA A 41 -1.10 1.18 23.34
C ALA A 41 -1.48 -0.04 22.46
N CYS A 42 -0.53 -0.58 21.69
CA CYS A 42 -0.77 -1.68 20.77
C CYS A 42 -0.16 -2.98 21.30
N SER A 43 -1.03 -3.91 21.72
CA SER A 43 -0.61 -5.23 22.23
C SER A 43 0.27 -6.01 21.24
N SER A 44 0.05 -5.84 19.94
CA SER A 44 0.88 -6.49 18.90
C SER A 44 2.27 -5.85 18.75
N CYS A 45 2.46 -4.60 19.16
CA CYS A 45 3.79 -3.99 19.27
C CYS A 45 4.56 -4.50 20.48
N GLU A 46 3.88 -4.72 21.61
CA GLU A 46 4.50 -5.24 22.83
C GLU A 46 4.87 -6.71 22.69
N THR A 47 4.00 -7.49 22.04
CA THR A 47 4.21 -8.94 21.82
C THR A 47 4.06 -9.27 20.33
N PRO A 48 5.08 -8.98 19.50
CA PRO A 48 5.03 -9.32 18.09
C PRO A 48 4.90 -10.82 17.86
N VAL A 49 4.14 -11.19 16.84
CA VAL A 49 3.90 -12.61 16.57
C VAL A 49 5.12 -13.22 15.90
N THR A 50 5.73 -14.20 16.56
CA THR A 50 6.94 -14.90 16.08
C THR A 50 6.64 -16.30 15.54
N SER A 51 5.43 -16.80 15.73
CA SER A 51 5.03 -18.10 15.19
C SER A 51 5.00 -18.07 13.66
N TRP A 52 5.50 -19.13 13.04
CA TRP A 52 5.56 -19.23 11.59
C TRP A 52 4.20 -19.45 10.96
N TYR A 53 3.93 -18.72 9.87
CA TYR A 53 2.84 -19.06 8.97
C TYR A 53 3.33 -20.07 7.92
N LYS A 54 3.00 -21.34 8.13
CA LYS A 54 3.22 -22.42 7.16
C LYS A 54 2.04 -22.45 6.19
N HIS A 55 2.32 -22.34 4.89
CA HIS A 55 1.26 -22.45 3.91
C HIS A 55 1.12 -23.90 3.42
N ASN A 56 -0.08 -24.26 2.99
CA ASN A 56 -0.34 -25.56 2.40
C ASN A 56 0.32 -25.63 0.99
N PRO A 57 1.28 -26.54 0.73
CA PRO A 57 1.90 -26.69 -0.58
C PRO A 57 0.91 -27.19 -1.65
N PHE A 58 -0.21 -27.79 -1.24
CA PHE A 58 -1.29 -28.24 -2.11
C PHE A 58 -2.44 -27.24 -2.20
N ALA A 59 -2.24 -26.00 -1.75
CA ALA A 59 -3.26 -24.97 -1.89
C ALA A 59 -3.57 -24.74 -3.38
N SER A 60 -4.85 -24.73 -3.72
CA SER A 60 -5.32 -24.32 -5.06
C SER A 60 -5.50 -22.81 -5.18
N HIS A 61 -5.54 -22.11 -4.04
CA HIS A 61 -5.80 -20.67 -3.95
C HIS A 61 -4.81 -19.96 -3.02
N LEU A 62 -4.57 -18.68 -3.31
CA LEU A 62 -4.04 -17.69 -2.40
C LEU A 62 -5.21 -17.11 -1.61
N LEU A 63 -5.13 -17.17 -0.29
CA LEU A 63 -6.19 -16.72 0.61
C LEU A 63 -6.10 -15.22 0.86
N VAL A 64 -7.24 -14.61 1.20
CA VAL A 64 -7.27 -13.21 1.64
C VAL A 64 -6.36 -13.04 2.86
N GLY A 65 -5.56 -11.97 2.83
CA GLY A 65 -4.56 -11.65 3.84
C GLY A 65 -3.20 -12.28 3.64
N GLU A 66 -3.04 -13.27 2.75
CA GLU A 66 -1.70 -13.77 2.43
C GLU A 66 -0.87 -12.71 1.72
N ILE A 67 0.43 -12.66 2.03
CA ILE A 67 1.37 -11.78 1.33
C ILE A 67 1.98 -12.54 0.17
N ILE A 68 1.85 -11.98 -1.03
CA ILE A 68 2.25 -12.56 -2.30
C ILE A 68 3.33 -11.73 -2.97
N SER A 69 4.04 -12.34 -3.90
CA SER A 69 5.03 -11.71 -4.76
C SER A 69 4.38 -11.37 -6.10
N ILE A 70 4.19 -10.09 -6.40
CA ILE A 70 3.50 -9.62 -7.62
C ILE A 70 4.36 -8.63 -8.43
N ASN A 71 4.35 -8.78 -9.76
CA ASN A 71 4.96 -7.82 -10.69
C ASN A 71 4.03 -6.64 -10.91
N GLU A 72 4.15 -5.65 -10.02
CA GLU A 72 3.35 -4.44 -10.08
C GLU A 72 4.21 -3.20 -9.76
N SER A 73 3.82 -2.06 -10.33
CA SER A 73 4.45 -0.78 -10.02
C SER A 73 3.96 -0.29 -8.65
N VAL A 74 4.88 0.20 -7.82
CA VAL A 74 4.53 0.93 -6.58
C VAL A 74 3.68 2.18 -6.87
N HIS A 75 3.70 2.64 -8.12
CA HIS A 75 2.96 3.79 -8.60
C HIS A 75 1.53 3.44 -9.03
N ALA A 76 1.21 2.15 -9.24
CA ALA A 76 -0.08 1.73 -9.76
C ALA A 76 -1.30 2.26 -8.96
N PRO A 77 -1.29 2.29 -7.61
CA PRO A 77 -2.39 2.90 -6.86
C PRO A 77 -2.54 4.40 -7.13
N ILE A 78 -1.43 5.11 -7.27
CA ILE A 78 -1.42 6.56 -7.53
C ILE A 78 -1.89 6.84 -8.95
N ASP A 79 -1.40 6.07 -9.91
CA ASP A 79 -1.82 6.14 -11.30
C ASP A 79 -3.34 5.89 -11.38
N LEU A 80 -3.88 4.93 -10.62
CA LEU A 80 -5.32 4.66 -10.51
C LEU A 80 -6.12 5.83 -9.92
N ILE A 81 -5.63 6.43 -8.84
CA ILE A 81 -6.27 7.59 -8.19
C ILE A 81 -6.45 8.75 -9.19
N PHE A 82 -5.44 9.00 -10.01
CA PHE A 82 -5.46 10.11 -10.98
C PHE A 82 -5.99 9.72 -12.37
N ALA A 83 -6.06 8.43 -12.70
CA ALA A 83 -6.55 7.94 -13.99
C ALA A 83 -8.07 7.96 -14.14
N GLN A 84 -8.84 8.42 -13.13
CA GLN A 84 -10.28 8.68 -13.25
C GLN A 84 -10.53 9.78 -14.31
N GLY A 85 -10.50 9.37 -15.57
CA GLY A 85 -10.66 10.20 -16.75
C GLY A 85 -10.25 9.50 -18.03
N ARG A 86 -9.06 8.88 -18.08
CA ARG A 86 -8.52 8.21 -19.28
C ARG A 86 -7.40 7.26 -18.89
N LEU A 87 -7.63 5.95 -18.96
CA LEU A 87 -6.66 4.93 -19.42
C LEU A 87 -7.21 3.54 -19.09
N ALA A 88 -7.40 2.71 -20.12
CA ALA A 88 -7.33 1.26 -19.95
C ALA A 88 -5.95 0.98 -19.33
N LEU A 89 -5.94 0.49 -18.10
CA LEU A 89 -4.72 0.17 -17.37
C LEU A 89 -3.91 -0.78 -18.23
N ARG A 90 -2.88 -0.25 -18.90
CA ARG A 90 -1.87 -1.09 -19.52
C ARG A 90 -1.31 -1.96 -18.40
N PRO A 91 -1.08 -3.27 -18.64
CA PRO A 91 -0.33 -4.08 -17.69
C PRO A 91 0.88 -3.27 -17.27
N ALA A 92 1.05 -3.03 -15.97
CA ALA A 92 2.13 -2.19 -15.51
C ALA A 92 3.41 -2.70 -16.16
N ARG A 93 4.10 -1.82 -16.89
CA ARG A 93 5.38 -2.17 -17.49
C ARG A 93 6.20 -2.77 -16.37
N ALA A 94 6.60 -4.04 -16.55
CA ALA A 94 7.22 -4.85 -15.52
C ALA A 94 8.17 -3.98 -14.70
N SER A 95 7.95 -3.93 -13.38
CA SER A 95 8.82 -3.16 -12.50
C SER A 95 10.26 -3.57 -12.80
N SER A 96 11.13 -2.61 -13.14
CA SER A 96 12.55 -2.88 -13.39
C SER A 96 13.29 -3.41 -12.16
N LYS A 97 12.59 -3.61 -11.04
CA LYS A 97 13.11 -3.99 -9.73
C LYS A 97 12.57 -5.34 -9.23
N GLY A 98 11.98 -6.15 -10.12
CA GLY A 98 11.42 -7.45 -9.76
C GLY A 98 10.07 -7.37 -9.06
N PRO A 99 9.56 -8.51 -8.57
CA PRO A 99 8.28 -8.58 -7.92
C PRO A 99 8.32 -7.96 -6.53
N ARG A 100 7.14 -7.60 -6.02
CA ARG A 100 6.96 -6.86 -4.76
C ARG A 100 5.99 -7.58 -3.85
N PRO A 101 6.12 -7.38 -2.52
CA PRO A 101 5.16 -7.90 -1.57
C PRO A 101 3.83 -7.16 -1.71
N ALA A 102 2.72 -7.93 -1.73
CA ALA A 102 1.37 -7.40 -1.75
C ALA A 102 0.42 -8.28 -0.94
N ILE A 103 -0.58 -7.70 -0.29
CA ILE A 103 -1.61 -8.43 0.45
C ILE A 103 -2.72 -8.80 -0.53
N VAL A 104 -3.08 -10.08 -0.62
CA VAL A 104 -4.31 -10.51 -1.31
C VAL A 104 -5.52 -9.94 -0.58
N PHE A 105 -6.34 -9.19 -1.28
CA PHE A 105 -7.43 -8.42 -0.67
C PHE A 105 -8.78 -8.73 -1.32
N GLU A 106 -9.87 -8.58 -0.57
CA GLU A 106 -11.27 -8.85 -0.95
C GLU A 106 -11.64 -10.30 -1.29
N ARG A 107 -10.86 -10.98 -2.14
CA ARG A 107 -11.19 -12.32 -2.65
C ARG A 107 -9.96 -13.21 -2.77
N ALA A 108 -10.16 -14.51 -2.51
CA ALA A 108 -9.15 -15.51 -2.77
C ALA A 108 -8.86 -15.60 -4.29
N ARG A 109 -7.62 -15.95 -4.63
CA ARG A 109 -7.14 -16.01 -6.02
C ARG A 109 -6.67 -17.42 -6.36
N PRO A 110 -7.14 -18.05 -7.43
CA PRO A 110 -6.56 -19.31 -7.91
C PRO A 110 -5.05 -19.18 -8.15
N ILE A 111 -4.28 -20.22 -7.82
CA ILE A 111 -2.83 -20.27 -8.08
C ILE A 111 -2.57 -20.74 -9.52
N HIS A 112 -3.36 -21.70 -9.99
CA HIS A 112 -3.28 -22.27 -11.33
C HIS A 112 -4.55 -22.00 -12.13
N PRO A 113 -4.48 -21.95 -13.48
CA PRO A 113 -5.64 -21.95 -14.35
C PRO A 113 -6.59 -23.11 -14.04
N ILE A 114 -7.90 -22.88 -14.15
CA ILE A 114 -8.92 -23.92 -14.05
C ILE A 114 -9.36 -24.26 -15.48
N GLY A 115 -8.89 -25.39 -16.00
CA GLY A 115 -9.07 -25.75 -17.41
C GLY A 115 -8.36 -24.77 -18.34
N GLN A 116 -9.10 -24.21 -19.31
CA GLN A 116 -8.58 -23.22 -20.27
C GLN A 116 -8.78 -21.77 -19.82
N GLN A 117 -9.36 -21.53 -18.63
CA GLN A 117 -9.64 -20.18 -18.15
C GLN A 117 -8.35 -19.49 -17.70
N PRO A 118 -8.06 -18.26 -18.17
CA PRO A 118 -6.91 -17.51 -17.70
C PRO A 118 -7.04 -17.20 -16.20
N LEU A 119 -5.92 -17.01 -15.52
CA LEU A 119 -5.93 -16.59 -14.13
C LEU A 119 -6.63 -15.23 -14.00
N PRO A 120 -7.54 -15.07 -13.02
CA PRO A 120 -8.23 -13.80 -12.81
C PRO A 120 -7.26 -12.74 -12.29
N PRO A 121 -7.59 -11.45 -12.46
CA PRO A 121 -6.81 -10.38 -11.85
C PRO A 121 -6.86 -10.48 -10.33
N THR A 122 -5.79 -9.99 -9.70
CA THR A 122 -5.64 -10.04 -8.24
C THR A 122 -6.00 -8.70 -7.66
N THR A 123 -6.98 -8.65 -6.75
CA THR A 123 -7.18 -7.46 -5.93
C THR A 123 -6.15 -7.48 -4.81
N ALA A 124 -5.31 -6.46 -4.72
CA ALA A 124 -4.21 -6.44 -3.77
C ALA A 124 -3.93 -5.05 -3.18
N LEU A 125 -3.27 -5.03 -2.02
CA LEU A 125 -2.68 -3.84 -1.42
C LEU A 125 -1.15 -3.96 -1.44
N LEU A 126 -0.44 -2.98 -1.98
CA LEU A 126 1.00 -3.07 -2.19
C LEU A 126 1.80 -2.68 -0.93
N LEU A 127 2.77 -3.52 -0.55
CA LEU A 127 3.81 -3.16 0.41
C LEU A 127 5.03 -2.61 -0.31
N THR A 128 5.68 -1.62 0.28
CA THR A 128 6.85 -0.99 -0.32
C THR A 128 7.75 -0.28 0.70
N THR A 129 9.04 -0.23 0.37
CA THR A 129 9.98 0.75 0.91
C THR A 129 10.16 1.88 -0.10
N TYR A 130 9.96 3.14 0.30
CA TYR A 130 10.17 4.29 -0.58
C TYR A 130 11.64 4.72 -0.56
N LYS A 131 12.55 3.92 -1.11
CA LYS A 131 14.00 4.25 -1.18
C LYS A 131 14.62 4.61 0.19
N LYS A 132 14.29 3.84 1.24
CA LYS A 132 14.71 4.10 2.64
C LYS A 132 14.08 5.36 3.26
N ILE A 133 13.04 5.94 2.64
CA ILE A 133 12.16 6.90 3.31
C ILE A 133 11.38 6.14 4.37
N HIS A 134 11.76 6.42 5.60
CA HIS A 134 11.18 5.86 6.82
C HIS A 134 10.26 6.87 7.50
N SER A 135 10.16 8.11 7.00
CA SER A 135 9.29 9.12 7.58
C SER A 135 8.21 9.58 6.61
N SER A 136 6.97 9.64 7.10
CA SER A 136 5.82 10.17 6.39
C SER A 136 6.03 11.63 5.96
N LYS A 137 6.81 12.42 6.71
CA LYS A 137 7.17 13.81 6.34
C LYS A 137 7.84 13.91 4.97
N LEU A 138 8.56 12.86 4.58
CA LEU A 138 9.27 12.81 3.31
C LEU A 138 8.43 12.15 2.22
N LEU A 139 7.27 11.56 2.51
CA LEU A 139 6.39 11.02 1.48
C LEU A 139 5.66 12.15 0.74
N PRO A 140 5.29 11.96 -0.54
CA PRO A 140 4.33 12.83 -1.22
C PRO A 140 3.06 13.01 -0.38
N ALA A 141 2.51 14.23 -0.35
CA ALA A 141 1.33 14.56 0.45
C ALA A 141 0.16 13.58 0.22
N LEU A 142 -0.08 13.17 -1.03
CA LEU A 142 -1.09 12.17 -1.36
C LEU A 142 -0.91 10.87 -0.57
N LEU A 143 0.32 10.34 -0.54
CA LEU A 143 0.62 9.12 0.20
C LEU A 143 0.58 9.37 1.70
N LYS A 144 1.31 10.41 2.16
CA LYS A 144 1.42 10.78 3.56
C LYS A 144 0.06 10.93 4.25
N ASP A 145 -0.83 11.71 3.63
CA ASP A 145 -2.04 12.20 4.28
C ASP A 145 -3.24 11.24 4.06
N TYR A 146 -3.18 10.39 3.01
CA TYR A 146 -4.33 9.55 2.62
C TYR A 146 -4.03 8.08 2.40
N PHE A 147 -2.83 7.61 2.05
CA PHE A 147 -2.71 6.22 1.60
C PHE A 147 -1.58 5.42 2.23
N ALA A 148 -0.61 6.03 2.91
CA ALA A 148 0.48 5.31 3.54
C ALA A 148 0.10 4.83 4.95
N VAL A 149 0.18 3.53 5.17
CA VAL A 149 0.01 2.89 6.49
C VAL A 149 1.35 2.28 6.89
N PRO A 150 1.94 2.64 8.05
CA PRO A 150 3.13 1.96 8.56
C PRO A 150 2.87 0.47 8.80
N VAL A 151 3.81 -0.38 8.41
CA VAL A 151 3.82 -1.82 8.75
C VAL A 151 4.89 -2.05 9.80
N SER A 152 4.50 -2.59 10.95
CA SER A 152 5.43 -2.92 12.03
C SER A 152 6.42 -4.01 11.59
N PRO A 153 7.72 -3.86 11.90
CA PRO A 153 8.35 -2.77 12.66
C PRO A 153 8.55 -1.47 11.84
N HIS A 154 8.15 -0.31 12.39
CA HIS A 154 8.31 1.00 11.75
C HIS A 154 8.56 2.11 12.76
N CYS A 155 9.37 3.11 12.41
CA CYS A 155 9.71 4.21 13.33
C CYS A 155 8.60 5.24 13.59
N GLU A 156 7.45 5.12 12.93
CA GLU A 156 6.33 6.08 13.04
C GLU A 156 5.05 5.43 13.60
N VAL A 157 5.15 4.17 14.02
CA VAL A 157 4.06 3.40 14.64
C VAL A 157 3.45 4.12 15.85
N GLU A 158 4.29 4.69 16.73
CA GLU A 158 3.85 5.43 17.92
C GLU A 158 3.10 6.74 17.59
N THR A 159 3.29 7.28 16.38
CA THR A 159 2.76 8.61 16.00
C THR A 159 1.63 8.54 14.97
N CYS A 160 1.24 7.33 14.57
CA CYS A 160 0.20 7.11 13.60
C CYS A 160 -1.09 6.63 14.29
N GLU A 161 -2.23 6.98 13.71
CA GLU A 161 -3.53 6.53 14.21
C GLU A 161 -3.75 5.02 13.97
N PHE A 162 -3.17 4.50 12.88
CA PHE A 162 -3.29 3.12 12.48
C PHE A 162 -2.01 2.63 11.81
N HIS A 163 -1.54 1.48 12.28
CA HIS A 163 -0.45 0.71 11.68
C HIS A 163 -0.86 -0.75 11.54
N LEU A 164 -0.18 -1.46 10.65
CA LEU A 164 -0.46 -2.87 10.37
C LEU A 164 0.59 -3.78 11.01
N HIS A 165 0.12 -4.92 11.53
CA HIS A 165 0.96 -6.03 11.94
C HIS A 165 0.75 -7.22 11.00
N VAL A 166 1.82 -7.97 10.80
CA VAL A 166 1.86 -9.18 9.96
C VAL A 166 2.19 -10.38 10.86
N HIS A 167 1.73 -11.57 10.46
CA HIS A 167 2.07 -12.84 11.10
C HIS A 167 2.89 -13.73 10.15
N PRO A 168 4.13 -14.12 10.50
CA PRO A 168 4.94 -13.58 11.60
C PRO A 168 5.24 -12.08 11.37
N GLU A 169 5.82 -11.42 12.37
CA GLU A 169 6.26 -10.02 12.26
C GLU A 169 7.12 -9.83 11.00
N TRP A 170 6.89 -8.69 10.33
CA TRP A 170 7.56 -8.37 9.08
C TRP A 170 9.07 -8.19 9.29
N GLN A 171 9.87 -8.67 8.35
CA GLN A 171 11.33 -8.80 8.54
C GLN A 171 12.11 -7.55 8.14
N GLU A 172 11.49 -6.64 7.39
CA GLU A 172 12.12 -5.39 6.97
C GLU A 172 11.56 -4.22 7.79
N ASP A 173 12.44 -3.36 8.28
CA ASP A 173 12.01 -2.16 8.98
C ASP A 173 11.46 -1.10 8.01
N ASN A 174 10.55 -0.27 8.52
CA ASN A 174 10.09 0.95 7.86
C ASN A 174 9.40 0.71 6.51
N VAL A 175 8.59 -0.36 6.46
CA VAL A 175 7.75 -0.68 5.30
C VAL A 175 6.42 0.05 5.37
N TRP A 176 5.98 0.55 4.22
CA TRP A 176 4.68 1.17 4.06
C TRP A 176 3.75 0.24 3.29
N LEU A 177 2.51 0.15 3.73
CA LEU A 177 1.40 -0.34 2.93
C LEU A 177 0.71 0.83 2.24
N ILE A 178 0.40 0.71 0.96
CA ILE A 178 -0.47 1.64 0.25
C ILE A 178 -1.92 1.17 0.42
N ALA A 179 -2.67 1.83 1.30
CA ALA A 179 -4.08 1.58 1.64
C ALA A 179 -5.05 2.02 0.53
N TYR A 180 -4.80 1.54 -0.69
CA TYR A 180 -5.65 1.70 -1.85
C TYR A 180 -5.65 0.37 -2.61
N PRO A 181 -6.75 -0.40 -2.59
CA PRO A 181 -6.84 -1.67 -3.31
C PRO A 181 -6.68 -1.46 -4.81
N ILE A 182 -5.85 -2.28 -5.44
CA ILE A 182 -5.68 -2.28 -6.90
C ILE A 182 -6.10 -3.63 -7.47
N THR A 183 -6.75 -3.60 -8.63
CA THR A 183 -7.00 -4.80 -9.43
C THR A 183 -5.84 -4.95 -10.40
N SER A 184 -4.87 -5.80 -10.04
CA SER A 184 -3.66 -6.01 -10.83
C SER A 184 -3.81 -7.20 -11.78
N PHE A 185 -3.40 -6.99 -13.03
CA PHE A 185 -3.17 -8.04 -14.03
C PHE A 185 -1.70 -8.47 -14.07
N GLY A 186 -0.88 -7.98 -13.14
CA GLY A 186 0.52 -8.34 -13.00
C GLY A 186 0.71 -9.82 -12.68
N ALA A 187 1.85 -10.37 -13.11
CA ALA A 187 2.21 -11.76 -12.80
C ALA A 187 2.41 -11.94 -11.29
N VAL A 188 1.74 -12.93 -10.72
CA VAL A 188 1.94 -13.37 -9.33
C VAL A 188 2.89 -14.56 -9.34
N HIS A 189 4.02 -14.45 -8.66
CA HIS A 189 5.08 -15.47 -8.60
C HIS A 189 4.89 -16.49 -7.48
N GLY A 190 3.86 -16.29 -6.66
CA GLY A 190 3.56 -17.12 -5.49
C GLY A 190 3.50 -16.27 -4.23
N ARG A 191 3.66 -16.95 -3.09
CA ARG A 191 3.70 -16.32 -1.78
C ARG A 191 5.04 -15.61 -1.55
N TRP A 192 5.03 -14.54 -0.77
CA TRP A 192 6.27 -13.90 -0.33
C TRP A 192 6.95 -14.79 0.71
N SER A 193 8.14 -15.31 0.40
CA SER A 193 8.84 -16.25 1.28
C SER A 193 9.40 -15.56 2.52
N TYR A 194 9.28 -16.23 3.66
CA TYR A 194 10.05 -15.87 4.84
C TYR A 194 11.54 -16.11 4.60
N VAL A 195 12.41 -15.22 5.07
CA VAL A 195 13.87 -15.35 4.93
C VAL A 195 14.49 -15.69 6.28
N ASN A 196 15.19 -16.80 6.41
CA ASN A 196 15.79 -17.16 7.70
C ASN A 196 16.99 -16.25 8.06
N ARG A 197 17.58 -16.44 9.24
CA ARG A 197 18.76 -15.67 9.70
C ARG A 197 20.00 -15.82 8.82
N ARG A 198 20.05 -16.84 7.96
CA ARG A 198 21.13 -17.07 6.99
C ARG A 198 20.88 -16.36 5.65
N GLY A 199 19.77 -15.63 5.52
CA GLY A 199 19.38 -15.00 4.26
C GLY A 199 18.72 -15.96 3.26
N GLU A 200 18.32 -17.16 3.69
CA GLU A 200 17.74 -18.18 2.81
C GLU A 200 16.22 -18.10 2.82
N ALA A 201 15.62 -18.00 1.63
CA ALA A 201 14.18 -18.05 1.46
C ALA A 201 13.62 -19.44 1.82
N GLN A 202 12.66 -19.48 2.74
CA GLN A 202 11.98 -20.67 3.21
C GLN A 202 10.73 -20.89 2.34
N LYS A 203 10.73 -21.96 1.55
CA LYS A 203 9.70 -22.19 0.51
C LYS A 203 8.33 -22.58 1.06
N ASP A 204 8.25 -23.04 2.31
CA ASP A 204 7.03 -23.45 3.00
C ASP A 204 6.50 -22.40 3.99
N LEU A 205 7.30 -21.36 4.27
CA LEU A 205 6.97 -20.29 5.21
C LEU A 205 6.66 -18.99 4.48
N SER A 206 5.62 -18.30 4.94
CA SER A 206 5.20 -17.01 4.38
C SER A 206 4.63 -16.11 5.47
N PHE A 207 3.81 -15.15 5.07
CA PHE A 207 3.21 -14.13 5.90
C PHE A 207 1.71 -14.02 5.63
N LYS A 208 0.96 -13.70 6.68
CA LYS A 208 -0.47 -13.44 6.59
C LYS A 208 -0.90 -12.31 7.52
N ILE A 209 -1.94 -11.59 7.13
CA ILE A 209 -2.65 -10.64 7.99
C ILE A 209 -3.82 -11.36 8.68
N GLY A 210 -3.96 -11.16 9.99
CA GLY A 210 -5.10 -11.70 10.74
C GLY A 210 -6.43 -11.04 10.37
N ASP A 211 -7.54 -11.76 10.50
CA ASP A 211 -8.85 -11.33 10.01
C ASP A 211 -9.32 -10.00 10.62
N LYS A 212 -9.10 -9.79 11.92
CA LYS A 212 -9.42 -8.50 12.58
C LYS A 212 -8.66 -7.33 11.95
N ALA A 213 -7.37 -7.52 11.64
CA ALA A 213 -6.56 -6.50 11.00
C ALA A 213 -6.98 -6.25 9.54
N LEU A 214 -7.43 -7.30 8.83
CA LEU A 214 -8.02 -7.15 7.48
C LEU A 214 -9.31 -6.33 7.49
N THR A 215 -10.20 -6.57 8.45
CA THR A 215 -11.42 -5.77 8.61
C THR A 215 -11.09 -4.29 8.86
N MET A 216 -10.18 -4.02 9.81
CA MET A 216 -9.73 -2.65 10.09
C MET A 216 -9.05 -2.00 8.88
N LEU A 217 -8.30 -2.77 8.10
CA LEU A 217 -7.65 -2.30 6.89
C LEU A 217 -8.67 -1.92 5.80
N SER A 218 -9.75 -2.69 5.64
CA SER A 218 -10.85 -2.36 4.72
C SER A 218 -11.54 -1.05 5.10
N ILE A 219 -11.86 -0.89 6.39
CA ILE A 219 -12.44 0.36 6.93
C ILE A 219 -11.48 1.53 6.66
N THR A 220 -10.20 1.37 6.99
CA THR A 220 -9.17 2.40 6.78
C THR A 220 -9.05 2.80 5.30
N CYS A 221 -9.04 1.84 4.37
CA CYS A 221 -8.99 2.14 2.94
C CYS A 221 -10.18 3.00 2.50
N ASN A 222 -11.40 2.64 2.93
CA ASN A 222 -12.61 3.40 2.59
C ASN A 222 -12.60 4.80 3.22
N GLU A 223 -12.32 4.91 4.52
CA GLU A 223 -12.28 6.19 5.22
C GLU A 223 -11.28 7.17 4.61
N ARG A 224 -10.09 6.68 4.28
CA ARG A 224 -9.06 7.53 3.68
C ARG A 224 -9.40 7.93 2.24
N MET A 225 -10.06 7.05 1.48
CA MET A 225 -10.61 7.40 0.17
C MET A 225 -11.67 8.50 0.29
N GLN A 226 -12.62 8.37 1.22
CA GLN A 226 -13.64 9.40 1.44
C GLN A 226 -13.03 10.73 1.86
N ARG A 227 -11.98 10.69 2.69
CA ARG A 227 -11.22 11.88 3.10
C ARG A 227 -10.54 12.54 1.90
N TRP A 228 -9.90 11.77 1.01
CA TRP A 228 -9.33 12.27 -0.24
C TRP A 228 -10.37 12.95 -1.12
N ILE A 229 -11.48 12.26 -1.39
CA ILE A 229 -12.59 12.78 -2.22
C ILE A 229 -13.14 14.08 -1.62
N ARG A 230 -13.37 14.11 -0.31
CA ARG A 230 -13.85 15.30 0.39
C ARG A 230 -12.87 16.46 0.22
N ARG A 231 -11.57 16.23 0.42
CA ARG A 231 -10.58 17.30 0.27
C ARG A 231 -10.51 17.84 -1.15
N CYS A 232 -10.63 16.98 -2.15
CA CYS A 232 -10.70 17.39 -3.55
C CYS A 232 -11.92 18.27 -3.87
N LYS A 233 -13.02 18.11 -3.14
CA LYS A 233 -14.21 18.98 -3.26
C LYS A 233 -14.05 20.30 -2.52
N GLU A 234 -13.48 20.28 -1.33
CA GLU A 234 -13.33 21.46 -0.46
C GLU A 234 -12.24 22.42 -0.92
N VAL A 235 -11.17 21.88 -1.52
CA VAL A 235 -9.98 22.66 -1.84
C VAL A 235 -9.75 22.66 -3.35
N GLN A 236 -9.89 23.85 -3.94
CA GLN A 236 -9.65 24.05 -5.37
C GLN A 236 -8.26 23.55 -5.76
N ASN A 237 -8.22 22.83 -6.89
CA ASN A 237 -7.00 22.26 -7.48
C ASN A 237 -6.20 21.36 -6.53
N HIS A 238 -6.81 20.75 -5.50
CA HIS A 238 -6.09 19.85 -4.59
C HIS A 238 -5.52 18.63 -5.32
N ALA A 239 -6.36 17.97 -6.14
CA ALA A 239 -5.94 16.81 -6.95
C ALA A 239 -4.75 17.16 -7.85
N GLN A 240 -4.85 18.26 -8.60
CA GLN A 240 -3.78 18.71 -9.49
C GLN A 240 -2.48 18.98 -8.74
N ARG A 241 -2.53 19.72 -7.62
CA ARG A 241 -1.33 19.98 -6.81
C ARG A 241 -0.68 18.71 -6.27
N CYS A 242 -1.49 17.73 -5.85
CA CYS A 242 -0.97 16.44 -5.42
C CYS A 242 -0.30 15.67 -6.57
N MET A 243 -0.87 15.74 -7.77
CA MET A 243 -0.28 15.15 -8.99
C MET A 243 1.03 15.84 -9.35
N ASP A 244 1.07 17.17 -9.38
CA ASP A 244 2.27 17.95 -9.73
C ASP A 244 3.45 17.61 -8.80
N VAL A 245 3.20 17.60 -7.47
CA VAL A 245 4.22 17.23 -6.47
C VAL A 245 4.71 15.80 -6.69
N TYR A 246 3.81 14.89 -7.05
CA TYR A 246 4.15 13.51 -7.32
C TYR A 246 4.98 13.36 -8.61
N GLU A 247 4.59 14.02 -9.70
CA GLU A 247 5.31 13.99 -10.98
C GLU A 247 6.72 14.58 -10.87
N VAL A 248 6.88 15.74 -10.22
CA VAL A 248 8.20 16.34 -9.98
C VAL A 248 9.11 15.36 -9.26
N ARG A 249 8.59 14.67 -8.25
CA ARG A 249 9.34 13.66 -7.51
C ARG A 249 9.72 12.46 -8.38
N MET A 250 8.82 12.05 -9.27
CA MET A 250 9.08 10.97 -10.22
C MET A 250 10.12 11.34 -11.27
N GLN A 251 10.10 12.56 -11.79
CA GLN A 251 11.09 13.07 -12.73
C GLN A 251 12.48 13.15 -12.10
N LEU A 252 12.60 13.71 -10.90
CA LEU A 252 13.87 13.72 -10.13
C LEU A 252 14.41 12.31 -9.92
N HIS A 253 13.53 11.34 -9.72
CA HIS A 253 13.93 9.94 -9.59
C HIS A 253 14.42 9.32 -10.90
N ARG A 254 13.83 9.66 -12.05
CA ARG A 254 14.30 9.21 -13.37
C ARG A 254 15.68 9.80 -13.68
N ILE A 255 15.86 11.10 -13.45
CA ILE A 255 17.15 11.79 -13.65
C ILE A 255 18.24 11.15 -12.78
N ASN A 256 17.97 10.96 -11.49
CA ASN A 256 18.93 10.35 -10.57
C ASN A 256 19.22 8.86 -10.86
N SER A 257 18.31 8.13 -11.53
CA SER A 257 18.60 6.76 -11.96
C SER A 257 19.47 6.71 -13.22
N VAL A 258 19.40 7.72 -14.09
CA VAL A 258 20.23 7.82 -15.30
C VAL A 258 21.64 8.30 -14.95
N LEU A 259 21.76 9.22 -13.98
CA LEU A 259 23.05 9.79 -13.58
C LEU A 259 23.90 8.89 -12.68
N ARG A 260 23.35 7.79 -12.14
CA ARG A 260 24.16 6.75 -11.52
C ARG A 260 24.83 5.93 -12.62
N LEU A 261 25.93 6.45 -13.14
CA LEU A 261 26.88 5.67 -13.94
C LEU A 261 27.23 4.38 -13.17
N PRO A 262 27.43 3.25 -13.86
CA PRO A 262 27.84 2.01 -13.21
C PRO A 262 29.14 2.26 -12.46
N THR A 263 29.13 2.08 -11.14
CA THR A 263 30.36 2.02 -10.33
C THR A 263 31.09 0.69 -10.49
N ASP A 264 30.73 -0.13 -11.48
CA ASP A 264 31.43 -1.36 -11.84
C ASP A 264 32.67 -1.04 -12.69
N ILE A 265 33.61 -0.30 -12.10
CA ILE A 265 35.03 -0.37 -12.43
C ILE A 265 35.78 -0.36 -11.09
N GLN A 266 35.68 -1.44 -10.31
CA GLN A 266 36.74 -1.82 -9.36
C GLN A 266 36.84 -3.35 -9.23
N ARG A 267 37.86 -3.86 -9.92
CA ARG A 267 38.60 -5.13 -9.81
C ARG A 267 37.98 -6.37 -10.45
#